data_AF-A0A7V2S4A4-F1
#
_entry.id   AF-A0A7V2S4A4-F1
#
_cell.length_a   1.000
_cell.length_b   1.000
_cell.length_c   1.000
_cell.angle_alpha   90.00
_cell.angle_beta   90.00
_cell.angle_gamma   90.00
#
_symmetry.space_group_name_H-M   'P 1'
#
loop_
_entity.id
_entity.type
_entity.pdbx_description
1 polymer ?
#
loop_
_entity_poly.entity_id
_entity_poly.type
_entity_poly.pdbx_seq_one_letter_code
_entity_poly.pdbx_strand_id
1 'polypeptide(L)'
;MAGLFLVLSAHMLFAQQMTPSGFDNYNGSAGALLNPAFLTGSKVYLDINLATADFFLENNMGYLDKDSTGFWDLVRMISKPSYQGPDVYAILYENQNKKNFFVSSRIAGPSAMVQAGRMAFAAGVSLRTVSSGLNLPYEMILYRGRLSDTALVDNRFDNKNISVASLTWAELNLNFAYDLVDRGDTRITAGAGLKILFGIGGAYGAVSQLQYAVPNTTTLDVKNFDSEIAYALPVDYDDFGKT
;
A
#
# COMPACT_ATOMS: atom_id res chain seq x y z
N MET A 1 41.42 6.38 -30.52
CA MET A 1 40.95 5.87 -29.22
C MET A 1 39.77 6.71 -28.80
N ALA A 2 38.55 6.24 -29.01
CA ALA A 2 37.33 6.97 -28.65
C ALA A 2 36.90 6.50 -27.24
N GLY A 3 36.91 7.42 -26.28
CA GLY A 3 36.52 7.16 -24.91
C GLY A 3 35.00 7.03 -24.79
N LEU A 4 34.55 5.91 -24.22
CA LEU A 4 33.15 5.68 -23.86
C LEU A 4 32.85 6.46 -22.57
N PHE A 5 32.03 7.50 -22.67
CA PHE A 5 31.57 8.29 -21.53
C PHE A 5 30.31 7.63 -20.95
N LEU A 6 30.44 6.93 -19.83
CA LEU A 6 29.31 6.34 -19.11
C LEU A 6 28.68 7.43 -18.22
N VAL A 7 27.53 7.97 -18.64
CA VAL A 7 26.75 8.91 -17.83
C VAL A 7 25.89 8.11 -16.84
N LEU A 8 26.36 7.98 -15.61
CA LEU A 8 25.57 7.53 -14.47
C LEU A 8 24.67 8.68 -14.02
N SER A 9 23.42 8.67 -14.47
CA SER A 9 22.42 9.62 -13.98
C SER A 9 21.79 9.07 -12.68
N ALA A 10 22.17 9.65 -11.54
CA ALA A 10 21.49 9.44 -10.27
C ALA A 10 20.21 10.28 -10.28
N HIS A 11 19.06 9.65 -10.47
CA HIS A 11 17.76 10.30 -10.28
C HIS A 11 17.04 9.68 -9.09
N MET A 12 16.56 10.57 -8.23
CA MET A 12 15.84 10.36 -6.98
C MET A 12 14.92 9.14 -7.01
N LEU A 13 15.16 8.19 -6.09
CA LEU A 13 14.26 7.06 -5.82
C LEU A 13 13.03 7.59 -5.06
N PHE A 14 11.97 7.93 -5.79
CA PHE A 14 10.63 7.91 -5.22
C PHE A 14 10.23 6.45 -5.02
N ALA A 15 9.65 6.09 -3.88
CA ALA A 15 9.09 4.76 -3.66
C ALA A 15 8.17 4.41 -4.85
N GLN A 16 8.54 3.42 -5.66
CA GLN A 16 7.75 3.02 -6.83
C GLN A 16 6.83 1.87 -6.46
N GLN A 17 5.53 2.07 -6.65
CA GLN A 17 4.50 1.03 -6.57
C GLN A 17 4.57 0.18 -7.85
N MET A 18 5.19 -1.01 -7.80
CA MET A 18 5.25 -2.04 -8.87
C MET A 18 5.43 -1.57 -10.33
N THR A 19 5.91 -0.35 -10.58
CA THR A 19 6.04 0.22 -11.92
C THR A 19 7.07 -0.51 -12.78
N PRO A 20 8.23 -0.96 -12.27
CA PRO A 20 9.28 -1.54 -13.12
C PRO A 20 8.91 -2.87 -13.78
N SER A 21 8.19 -3.76 -13.10
CA SER A 21 7.93 -5.12 -13.61
C SER A 21 6.83 -5.19 -14.67
N GLY A 22 6.05 -4.13 -14.85
CA GLY A 22 4.93 -4.11 -15.78
C GLY A 22 5.26 -3.61 -17.20
N PHE A 23 6.45 -3.04 -17.44
CA PHE A 23 6.82 -2.45 -18.73
C PHE A 23 7.86 -3.23 -19.54
N ASP A 24 8.32 -4.39 -19.05
CA ASP A 24 9.23 -5.25 -19.82
C ASP A 24 8.44 -6.14 -20.81
N ASN A 25 9.07 -6.52 -21.93
CA ASN A 25 8.54 -7.48 -22.88
C ASN A 25 8.55 -8.93 -22.34
N TYR A 26 8.97 -9.14 -21.09
CA TYR A 26 8.96 -10.41 -20.37
C TYR A 26 8.06 -10.38 -19.12
N ASN A 27 7.22 -9.34 -18.99
CA ASN A 27 6.31 -9.14 -17.86
C ASN A 27 5.16 -10.16 -17.74
N GLY A 28 4.94 -10.99 -18.77
CA GLY A 28 3.92 -12.04 -18.81
C GLY A 28 2.55 -11.59 -18.26
N SER A 29 2.04 -12.36 -17.31
CA SER A 29 0.77 -12.10 -16.62
C SER A 29 0.74 -10.78 -15.83
N ALA A 30 1.90 -10.28 -15.36
CA ALA A 30 1.99 -9.03 -14.62
C ALA A 30 1.76 -7.79 -15.51
N GLY A 31 2.10 -7.87 -16.80
CA GLY A 31 1.85 -6.80 -17.77
C GLY A 31 0.37 -6.45 -17.91
N ALA A 32 -0.49 -7.47 -17.84
CA ALA A 32 -1.94 -7.29 -17.95
C ALA A 32 -2.55 -6.46 -16.82
N LEU A 33 -1.86 -6.33 -15.67
CA LEU A 33 -2.30 -5.51 -14.56
C LEU A 33 -2.21 -4.01 -14.87
N LEU A 34 -1.30 -3.62 -15.76
CA LEU A 34 -1.18 -2.24 -16.25
C LEU A 34 -2.01 -2.05 -17.52
N ASN A 35 -1.84 -2.95 -18.49
CA ASN A 35 -2.55 -2.90 -19.76
C ASN A 35 -2.72 -4.32 -20.32
N PRO A 36 -3.96 -4.84 -20.47
CA PRO A 36 -4.20 -6.16 -21.04
C PRO A 36 -3.58 -6.36 -22.43
N ALA A 37 -3.45 -5.30 -23.24
CA ALA A 37 -2.83 -5.38 -24.56
C ALA A 37 -1.33 -5.75 -24.52
N PHE A 38 -0.66 -5.61 -23.37
CA PHE A 38 0.74 -6.03 -23.23
C PHE A 38 0.91 -7.55 -23.27
N LEU A 39 -0.16 -8.34 -23.07
CA LEU A 39 -0.08 -9.79 -23.09
C LEU A 39 0.47 -10.32 -24.42
N THR A 40 -0.07 -9.92 -25.57
CA THR A 40 0.50 -10.39 -26.84
C THR A 40 1.89 -9.82 -27.09
N GLY A 41 2.28 -8.74 -26.40
CA GLY A 41 3.60 -8.11 -26.48
C GLY A 41 4.69 -8.90 -25.78
N SER A 42 4.28 -9.86 -24.94
CA SER A 42 5.21 -10.71 -24.24
C SER A 42 5.97 -11.63 -25.19
N LYS A 43 7.29 -11.75 -25.00
CA LYS A 43 8.13 -12.71 -25.72
C LYS A 43 8.03 -14.13 -25.19
N VAL A 44 7.37 -14.33 -24.05
CA VAL A 44 7.14 -15.64 -23.44
C VAL A 44 5.79 -16.20 -23.86
N TYR A 45 5.77 -17.49 -24.24
CA TYR A 45 4.53 -18.16 -24.64
C TYR A 45 3.71 -18.65 -23.44
N LEU A 46 4.38 -18.94 -22.33
CA LEU A 46 3.80 -19.38 -21.06
C LEU A 46 4.53 -18.65 -19.94
N ASP A 47 3.76 -18.02 -19.08
CA ASP A 47 4.23 -17.43 -17.83
C ASP A 47 3.41 -18.00 -16.69
N ILE A 48 4.09 -18.39 -15.62
CA ILE A 48 3.49 -18.91 -14.39
C ILE A 48 4.13 -18.15 -13.24
N ASN A 49 3.33 -17.35 -12.56
CA ASN A 49 3.71 -16.66 -11.35
C ASN A 49 3.02 -17.33 -10.16
N LEU A 50 3.80 -17.81 -9.21
CA LEU A 50 3.28 -18.51 -8.03
C LEU A 50 2.79 -17.54 -6.96
N ALA A 51 3.57 -16.49 -6.71
CA ALA A 51 3.25 -15.46 -5.73
C ALA A 51 4.08 -14.21 -5.97
N THR A 52 3.50 -13.05 -5.74
CA THR A 52 4.20 -11.77 -5.72
C THR A 52 3.67 -10.92 -4.58
N ALA A 53 4.55 -10.29 -3.81
CA ALA A 53 4.17 -9.34 -2.79
C ALA A 53 4.64 -7.93 -3.18
N ASP A 54 3.75 -6.97 -3.03
CA ASP A 54 4.00 -5.55 -3.20
C ASP A 54 3.57 -4.83 -1.93
N PHE A 55 4.40 -3.90 -1.50
CA PHE A 55 4.17 -3.10 -0.30
C PHE A 55 4.64 -1.68 -0.57
N PHE A 56 3.72 -0.75 -0.37
CA PHE A 56 3.94 0.68 -0.55
C PHE A 56 3.50 1.42 0.70
N LEU A 57 4.35 2.32 1.19
CA LEU A 57 4.10 3.18 2.33
C LEU A 57 4.52 4.59 2.00
N GLU A 58 3.60 5.53 2.19
CA GLU A 58 3.83 6.96 2.12
C GLU A 58 3.44 7.58 3.45
N ASN A 59 4.27 8.49 3.97
CA ASN A 59 3.96 9.21 5.19
C ASN A 59 4.74 10.52 5.26
N ASN A 60 4.26 11.48 6.06
CA ASN A 60 4.97 12.71 6.41
C ASN A 60 5.35 12.76 7.91
N MET A 61 5.44 11.59 8.55
CA MET A 61 5.76 11.40 9.97
C MET A 61 7.25 11.20 10.20
N GLY A 62 7.93 10.54 9.28
CA GLY A 62 9.33 10.19 9.42
C GLY A 62 9.85 9.33 8.28
N TYR A 63 11.12 8.96 8.40
CA TYR A 63 11.81 8.10 7.44
C TYR A 63 12.75 7.13 8.15
N LEU A 64 13.13 6.07 7.45
CA LEU A 64 14.14 5.12 7.90
C LEU A 64 15.49 5.54 7.35
N ASP A 65 16.51 5.57 8.20
CA ASP A 65 17.87 5.87 7.73
C ASP A 65 18.44 4.66 6.96
N LYS A 66 18.80 4.92 5.68
CA LYS A 66 19.30 3.93 4.72
C LYS A 66 20.58 3.25 5.16
N ASP A 67 21.42 3.94 5.93
CA ASP A 67 22.74 3.41 6.33
C ASP A 67 22.62 2.44 7.52
N SER A 68 21.44 2.42 8.13
CA SER A 68 21.17 1.73 9.39
C SER A 68 20.09 0.63 9.26
N THR A 69 19.32 0.64 8.17
CA THR A 69 18.17 -0.27 7.98
C THR A 69 18.37 -1.17 6.75
N GLY A 70 18.67 -2.45 6.98
CA GLY A 70 18.69 -3.47 5.93
C GLY A 70 17.30 -4.06 5.62
N PHE A 71 17.20 -4.83 4.53
CA PHE A 71 15.97 -5.53 4.15
C PHE A 71 15.44 -6.44 5.28
N TRP A 72 16.32 -7.19 5.93
CA TRP A 72 15.93 -8.10 7.02
C TRP A 72 15.52 -7.37 8.30
N ASP A 73 16.00 -6.14 8.50
CA ASP A 73 15.51 -5.27 9.59
C ASP A 73 14.08 -4.85 9.33
N LEU A 74 13.76 -4.46 8.08
CA LEU A 74 12.40 -4.12 7.67
C LEU A 74 11.45 -5.32 7.83
N VAL A 75 11.84 -6.52 7.39
CA VAL A 75 11.04 -7.74 7.56
C VAL A 75 10.78 -8.05 9.04
N ARG A 76 11.80 -7.88 9.89
CA ARG A 76 11.67 -8.07 11.34
C ARG A 76 10.76 -7.03 11.99
N MET A 77 10.85 -5.77 11.55
CA MET A 77 10.02 -4.68 12.05
C MET A 77 8.54 -4.87 11.67
N ILE A 78 8.25 -5.38 10.47
CA ILE A 78 6.89 -5.75 10.05
C ILE A 78 6.37 -6.94 10.88
N SER A 79 7.22 -7.95 11.10
CA SER A 79 6.83 -9.16 11.83
C SER A 79 6.69 -8.93 13.35
N LYS A 80 7.40 -7.92 13.88
CA LYS A 80 7.41 -7.54 15.28
C LYS A 80 7.45 -6.01 15.38
N PRO A 81 6.29 -5.35 15.50
CA PRO A 81 6.21 -3.89 15.61
C PRO A 81 6.97 -3.31 16.81
N SER A 82 7.28 -4.13 17.82
CA SER A 82 8.10 -3.76 18.98
C SER A 82 9.60 -3.98 18.80
N TYR A 83 10.06 -4.37 17.61
CA TYR A 83 11.49 -4.58 17.33
C TYR A 83 12.22 -3.24 17.34
N GLN A 84 12.94 -2.95 18.42
CA GLN A 84 13.92 -1.89 18.50
C GLN A 84 15.30 -2.54 18.32
N GLY A 85 15.71 -2.71 17.07
CA GLY A 85 17.09 -3.10 16.78
C GLY A 85 18.04 -2.01 17.30
N PRO A 86 19.22 -2.36 17.86
CA PRO A 86 20.16 -1.36 18.40
C PRO A 86 20.62 -0.35 17.34
N ASP A 87 20.53 -0.70 16.06
CA ASP A 87 21.01 0.10 14.94
C ASP A 87 19.90 0.55 13.95
N VAL A 88 18.61 0.29 14.22
CA VAL A 88 17.54 0.70 13.29
C VAL A 88 16.96 2.05 13.73
N TYR A 89 17.33 3.12 13.01
CA TYR A 89 16.89 4.47 13.33
C TYR A 89 15.69 4.89 12.46
N ALA A 90 14.48 4.78 13.02
CA ALA A 90 13.32 5.48 12.50
C ALA A 90 13.35 6.94 12.99
N ILE A 91 13.61 7.86 12.08
CA ILE A 91 13.69 9.29 12.38
C ILE A 91 12.30 9.89 12.20
N LEU A 92 11.71 10.33 13.30
CA LEU A 92 10.43 11.03 13.30
C LEU A 92 10.66 12.53 13.13
N TYR A 93 9.82 13.17 12.32
CA TYR A 93 9.82 14.62 12.19
C TYR A 93 9.17 15.25 13.41
N GLU A 94 9.97 15.97 14.20
CA GLU A 94 9.58 16.63 15.45
C GLU A 94 8.62 17.82 15.29
N ASN A 95 8.22 18.16 14.06
CA ASN A 95 7.26 19.24 13.84
C ASN A 95 5.85 18.87 14.33
N GLN A 96 5.12 19.89 14.80
CA GLN A 96 3.75 19.77 15.29
C GLN A 96 2.68 19.75 14.17
N ASN A 97 3.10 19.57 12.91
CA ASN A 97 2.15 19.54 11.81
C ASN A 97 1.34 18.25 11.84
N LYS A 98 0.12 18.35 11.30
CA LYS A 98 -0.73 17.19 11.06
C LYS A 98 -0.02 16.17 10.18
N LYS A 99 -0.16 14.92 10.57
CA LYS A 99 0.49 13.78 9.94
C LYS A 99 -0.50 12.97 9.12
N ASN A 100 -0.03 12.45 8.01
CA ASN A 100 -0.78 11.60 7.10
C ASN A 100 0.05 10.36 6.82
N PHE A 101 -0.64 9.24 6.60
CA PHE A 101 -0.03 8.04 6.05
C PHE A 101 -0.95 7.39 5.03
N PHE A 102 -0.33 6.69 4.09
CA PHE A 102 -0.99 5.81 3.15
C PHE A 102 -0.17 4.53 3.04
N VAL A 103 -0.83 3.39 3.16
CA VAL A 103 -0.22 2.07 3.02
C VAL A 103 -1.05 1.28 2.03
N SER A 104 -0.41 0.74 0.99
CA SER A 104 -1.01 -0.19 0.04
C SER A 104 -0.18 -1.44 0.02
N SER A 105 -0.80 -2.60 0.24
CA SER A 105 -0.16 -3.89 0.07
C SER A 105 -0.96 -4.75 -0.88
N ARG A 106 -0.25 -5.55 -1.67
CA ARG A 106 -0.85 -6.51 -2.59
C ARG A 106 -0.07 -7.81 -2.53
N ILE A 107 -0.78 -8.90 -2.33
CA ILE A 107 -0.26 -10.25 -2.45
C ILE A 107 -0.94 -10.89 -3.66
N ALA A 108 -0.27 -10.92 -4.79
CA ALA A 108 -0.68 -11.74 -5.92
C ALA A 108 -0.38 -13.20 -5.61
N GLY A 109 -1.39 -14.06 -5.76
CA GLY A 109 -1.22 -15.50 -5.68
C GLY A 109 -0.89 -16.10 -7.04
N PRO A 110 -1.23 -17.39 -7.25
CA PRO A 110 -1.03 -18.05 -8.51
C PRO A 110 -1.70 -17.31 -9.66
N SER A 111 -0.92 -17.08 -10.72
CA SER A 111 -1.37 -16.52 -11.96
C SER A 111 -0.62 -17.14 -13.12
N ALA A 112 -1.28 -17.20 -14.26
CA ALA A 112 -0.71 -17.77 -15.46
C ALA A 112 -1.14 -16.96 -16.68
N MET A 113 -0.26 -16.93 -17.68
CA MET A 113 -0.54 -16.42 -19.00
C MET A 113 -0.16 -17.45 -20.05
N VAL A 114 -0.97 -17.56 -21.10
CA VAL A 114 -0.64 -18.32 -22.31
C VAL A 114 -0.82 -17.45 -23.55
N GLN A 115 0.21 -17.44 -24.40
CA GLN A 115 0.18 -16.90 -25.75
C GLN A 115 -0.14 -18.03 -26.73
N ALA A 116 -1.19 -17.84 -27.53
CA ALA A 116 -1.61 -18.75 -28.58
C ALA A 116 -1.73 -18.00 -29.91
N GLY A 117 -0.62 -17.93 -30.65
CA GLY A 117 -0.55 -17.21 -31.92
C GLY A 117 -0.78 -15.71 -31.72
N ARG A 118 -1.87 -15.18 -32.29
CA ARG A 118 -2.26 -13.76 -32.20
C ARG A 118 -3.10 -13.43 -30.96
N MET A 119 -3.37 -14.42 -30.13
CA MET A 119 -4.23 -14.32 -28.94
C MET A 119 -3.42 -14.57 -27.68
N ALA A 120 -3.77 -13.87 -26.60
CA ALA A 120 -3.18 -14.09 -25.29
C ALA A 120 -4.27 -14.12 -24.22
N PHE A 121 -4.11 -15.01 -23.25
CA PHE A 121 -4.99 -15.13 -22.10
C PHE A 121 -4.16 -15.06 -20.84
N ALA A 122 -4.64 -14.36 -19.82
CA ALA A 122 -4.05 -14.41 -18.49
C ALA A 122 -5.12 -14.44 -17.40
N ALA A 123 -4.87 -15.21 -16.35
CA ALA A 123 -5.74 -15.30 -15.20
C ALA A 123 -4.92 -15.29 -13.92
N GLY A 124 -5.44 -14.67 -12.85
CA GLY A 124 -4.73 -14.61 -11.58
C GLY A 124 -5.58 -14.12 -10.43
N VAL A 125 -5.18 -14.50 -9.23
CA VAL A 125 -5.81 -14.04 -7.99
C VAL A 125 -4.88 -13.10 -7.24
N SER A 126 -5.43 -12.12 -6.53
CA SER A 126 -4.63 -11.30 -5.61
C SER A 126 -5.44 -10.82 -4.42
N LEU A 127 -4.80 -10.70 -3.27
CA LEU A 127 -5.33 -10.02 -2.09
C LEU A 127 -4.76 -8.60 -2.06
N ARG A 128 -5.58 -7.59 -1.82
CA ARG A 128 -5.16 -6.20 -1.71
C ARG A 128 -5.69 -5.57 -0.43
N THR A 129 -4.83 -4.84 0.25
CA THR A 129 -5.18 -4.04 1.42
C THR A 129 -4.71 -2.61 1.20
N VAL A 130 -5.59 -1.66 1.47
CA VAL A 130 -5.28 -0.23 1.44
C VAL A 130 -5.71 0.39 2.75
N SER A 131 -4.79 1.11 3.39
CA SER A 131 -5.03 1.82 4.64
C SER A 131 -4.55 3.26 4.51
N SER A 132 -5.29 4.20 5.07
CA SER A 132 -4.91 5.61 5.08
C SER A 132 -5.28 6.26 6.39
N GLY A 133 -4.44 7.16 6.87
CA GLY A 133 -4.73 8.05 7.98
C GLY A 133 -4.49 9.49 7.57
N LEU A 134 -5.45 10.37 7.85
CA LEU A 134 -5.38 11.79 7.53
C LEU A 134 -5.52 12.61 8.81
N ASN A 135 -4.82 13.74 8.84
CA ASN A 135 -4.89 14.74 9.90
C ASN A 135 -4.56 14.20 11.30
N LEU A 136 -3.67 13.20 11.37
CA LEU A 136 -3.24 12.62 12.63
C LEU A 136 -2.45 13.65 13.43
N PRO A 137 -2.85 13.96 14.66
CA PRO A 137 -2.08 14.84 15.54
C PRO A 137 -0.67 14.31 15.76
N TYR A 138 0.32 15.19 15.82
CA TYR A 138 1.74 14.79 15.94
C TYR A 138 1.97 14.04 17.24
N GLU A 139 1.26 14.41 18.29
CA GLU A 139 1.36 13.87 19.63
C GLU A 139 0.85 12.42 19.72
N MET A 140 -0.06 11.99 18.82
CA MET A 140 -0.45 10.58 18.71
C MET A 140 0.67 9.71 18.15
N ILE A 141 1.55 10.27 17.33
CA ILE A 141 2.70 9.56 16.75
C ILE A 141 3.87 9.49 17.72
N LEU A 142 4.03 10.52 18.55
CA LEU A 142 5.04 10.55 19.60
C LEU A 142 4.65 9.71 20.81
N TYR A 143 3.37 9.43 21.02
CA TYR A 143 2.89 8.65 22.16
C TYR A 143 3.49 7.23 22.21
N ARG A 144 4.47 7.04 23.10
CA ARG A 144 5.13 5.73 23.33
C ARG A 144 4.39 4.85 24.34
N GLY A 145 3.08 4.97 24.46
CA GLY A 145 2.28 4.20 25.42
C GLY A 145 2.37 4.69 26.87
N ARG A 146 2.94 5.89 27.11
CA ARG A 146 3.05 6.49 28.45
C ARG A 146 2.66 7.96 28.41
N LEU A 147 1.82 8.39 29.37
CA LEU A 147 1.46 9.80 29.57
C LEU A 147 2.61 10.64 30.13
N SER A 148 3.70 10.00 30.58
CA SER A 148 4.90 10.67 31.08
C SER A 148 5.81 11.22 29.97
N ASP A 149 5.39 11.13 28.71
CA ASP A 149 6.14 11.71 27.61
C ASP A 149 6.13 13.24 27.72
N THR A 150 7.31 13.87 27.69
CA THR A 150 7.45 15.32 27.83
C THR A 150 6.73 16.08 26.72
N ALA A 151 6.49 15.43 25.58
CA ALA A 151 5.70 16.01 24.49
C ALA A 151 4.19 16.13 24.81
N LEU A 152 3.71 15.44 25.86
CA LEU A 152 2.29 15.37 26.22
C LEU A 152 1.96 16.14 27.49
N VAL A 153 2.82 16.07 28.51
CA VAL A 153 2.58 16.66 29.84
C VAL A 153 2.46 18.18 29.77
N ASP A 154 1.55 18.74 30.57
CA ASP A 154 1.25 20.18 30.69
C ASP A 154 0.76 20.85 29.40
N ASN A 155 0.26 20.04 28.45
CA ASN A 155 -0.28 20.52 27.19
C ASN A 155 -1.79 20.28 27.09
N ARG A 156 -2.42 21.13 26.27
CA ARG A 156 -3.84 21.04 25.87
C ARG A 156 -3.90 20.88 24.36
N PHE A 157 -4.71 19.93 23.92
CA PHE A 157 -4.83 19.56 22.52
C PHE A 157 -6.28 19.75 22.06
N ASP A 158 -6.46 20.38 20.90
CA ASP A 158 -7.75 20.55 20.21
C ASP A 158 -7.60 20.00 18.78
N ASN A 159 -7.91 18.71 18.65
CA ASN A 159 -7.74 17.97 17.42
C ASN A 159 -9.07 17.84 16.69
N LYS A 160 -9.05 18.06 15.37
CA LYS A 160 -10.24 18.07 14.52
C LYS A 160 -9.97 17.38 13.19
N ASN A 161 -11.03 16.73 12.70
CA ASN A 161 -11.09 16.08 11.39
C ASN A 161 -10.02 14.99 11.22
N ILE A 162 -9.81 14.17 12.24
CA ILE A 162 -8.94 12.99 12.15
C ILE A 162 -9.72 11.90 11.44
N SER A 163 -9.10 11.19 10.50
CA SER A 163 -9.75 10.05 9.86
C SER A 163 -8.76 8.93 9.58
N VAL A 164 -9.16 7.69 9.85
CA VAL A 164 -8.41 6.49 9.50
C VAL A 164 -9.36 5.54 8.78
N ALA A 165 -8.90 4.96 7.68
CA ALA A 165 -9.65 3.99 6.89
C ALA A 165 -8.74 2.82 6.53
N SER A 166 -9.31 1.63 6.45
CA SER A 166 -8.66 0.43 5.94
C SER A 166 -9.67 -0.42 5.18
N LEU A 167 -9.28 -0.95 4.03
CA LEU A 167 -10.10 -1.81 3.20
C LEU A 167 -9.25 -2.96 2.67
N THR A 168 -9.80 -4.17 2.73
CA THR A 168 -9.18 -5.38 2.20
C THR A 168 -10.16 -6.13 1.30
N TRP A 169 -9.69 -6.55 0.13
CA TRP A 169 -10.46 -7.29 -0.86
C TRP A 169 -9.57 -8.26 -1.64
N ALA A 170 -10.16 -9.36 -2.09
CA ALA A 170 -9.56 -10.24 -3.07
C ALA A 170 -9.99 -9.85 -4.49
N GLU A 171 -9.14 -10.13 -5.46
CA GLU A 171 -9.35 -9.86 -6.88
C GLU A 171 -9.18 -11.16 -7.66
N LEU A 172 -10.13 -11.48 -8.53
CA LEU A 172 -9.92 -12.40 -9.65
C LEU A 172 -9.74 -11.55 -10.92
N ASN A 173 -8.58 -11.69 -11.56
CA ASN A 173 -8.21 -10.97 -12.76
C ASN A 173 -8.24 -11.92 -13.94
N LEU A 174 -9.04 -11.62 -14.95
CA LEU A 174 -9.12 -12.34 -16.23
C LEU A 174 -8.79 -11.36 -17.34
N ASN A 175 -7.82 -11.69 -18.19
CA ASN A 175 -7.35 -10.80 -19.23
C ASN A 175 -7.25 -11.55 -20.55
N PHE A 176 -7.56 -10.82 -21.62
CA PHE A 176 -7.52 -11.30 -22.98
C PHE A 176 -6.89 -10.22 -23.87
N ALA A 177 -6.06 -10.62 -24.83
CA ALA A 177 -5.52 -9.73 -25.84
C ALA A 177 -5.46 -10.37 -27.21
N TYR A 178 -5.55 -9.53 -28.24
CA TYR A 178 -5.58 -9.91 -29.64
C TYR A 178 -4.76 -8.94 -30.50
N ASP A 179 -3.87 -9.47 -31.33
CA ASP A 179 -3.18 -8.68 -32.35
C ASP A 179 -4.10 -8.46 -33.55
N LEU A 180 -4.68 -7.26 -33.65
CA LEU A 180 -5.54 -6.85 -34.76
C LEU A 180 -4.73 -6.77 -36.06
N VAL A 181 -3.57 -6.12 -36.00
CA VAL A 181 -2.63 -6.00 -37.11
C VAL A 181 -1.29 -6.57 -36.68
N ASP A 182 -0.76 -7.45 -37.51
CA ASP A 182 0.57 -8.03 -37.34
C ASP A 182 1.19 -8.14 -38.74
N ARG A 183 1.88 -7.07 -39.18
CA ARG A 183 2.46 -6.96 -40.52
C ARG A 183 3.83 -6.30 -40.45
N GLY A 184 4.88 -7.08 -40.66
CA GLY A 184 6.26 -6.59 -40.62
C GLY A 184 6.58 -5.94 -39.28
N ASP A 185 6.95 -4.67 -39.31
CA ASP A 185 7.32 -3.91 -38.10
C ASP A 185 6.13 -3.22 -37.41
N THR A 186 4.92 -3.34 -37.98
CA THR A 186 3.72 -2.72 -37.39
C THR A 186 2.86 -3.78 -36.70
N ARG A 187 2.70 -3.60 -35.40
CA ARG A 187 1.77 -4.39 -34.59
C ARG A 187 0.77 -3.50 -33.87
N ILE A 188 -0.51 -3.85 -34.01
CA ILE A 188 -1.61 -3.18 -33.30
C ILE A 188 -2.33 -4.25 -32.50
N THR A 189 -2.35 -4.07 -31.18
CA THR A 189 -2.97 -4.99 -30.24
C THR A 189 -4.13 -4.31 -29.54
N ALA A 190 -5.22 -5.05 -29.36
CA ALA A 190 -6.29 -4.70 -28.44
C ALA A 190 -6.33 -5.70 -27.28
N GLY A 191 -6.64 -5.23 -26.08
CA GLY A 191 -6.79 -6.08 -24.91
C GLY A 191 -7.97 -5.66 -24.06
N ALA A 192 -8.59 -6.63 -23.40
CA ALA A 192 -9.69 -6.45 -22.46
C ALA A 192 -9.39 -7.23 -21.18
N GLY A 193 -9.68 -6.61 -20.04
CA GLY A 193 -9.53 -7.21 -18.73
C GLY A 193 -10.84 -7.13 -17.96
N LEU A 194 -11.20 -8.23 -17.30
CA LEU A 194 -12.27 -8.31 -16.33
C LEU A 194 -11.66 -8.53 -14.95
N LYS A 195 -12.02 -7.65 -14.01
CA LYS A 195 -11.61 -7.74 -12.61
C LYS A 195 -12.84 -7.91 -11.73
N ILE A 196 -12.90 -9.03 -11.03
CA ILE A 196 -13.96 -9.32 -10.05
C ILE A 196 -13.40 -9.08 -8.66
N LEU A 197 -14.09 -8.28 -7.86
CA LEU A 197 -13.66 -7.88 -6.52
C LEU A 197 -14.52 -8.58 -5.46
N PHE A 198 -13.86 -9.24 -4.51
CA PHE A 198 -14.48 -9.88 -3.36
C PHE A 198 -14.08 -9.11 -2.10
N GLY A 199 -14.99 -8.29 -1.57
CA GLY A 199 -14.75 -7.54 -0.34
C GLY A 199 -14.56 -8.49 0.85
N ILE A 200 -13.44 -8.39 1.56
CA ILE A 200 -13.15 -9.21 2.75
C ILE A 200 -13.46 -8.43 4.01
N GLY A 201 -13.25 -7.12 3.99
CA GLY A 201 -13.68 -6.25 5.07
C GLY A 201 -13.04 -4.89 5.00
N GLY A 202 -13.64 -3.95 5.71
CA GLY A 202 -13.12 -2.61 5.85
C GLY A 202 -13.51 -2.02 7.20
N ALA A 203 -12.73 -1.05 7.65
CA ALA A 203 -13.00 -0.28 8.85
C ALA A 203 -12.68 1.18 8.58
N TYR A 204 -13.48 2.06 9.17
CA TYR A 204 -13.31 3.50 9.12
C TYR A 204 -13.53 4.06 10.52
N GLY A 205 -12.72 5.03 10.89
CA GLY A 205 -12.90 5.83 12.09
C GLY A 205 -12.67 7.30 11.75
N ALA A 206 -13.61 8.15 12.12
CA ALA A 206 -13.46 9.60 12.08
C ALA A 206 -13.57 10.18 13.48
N VAL A 207 -12.79 11.21 13.76
CA VAL A 207 -12.91 12.03 14.96
C VAL A 207 -13.12 13.47 14.51
N SER A 208 -14.36 13.94 14.65
CA SER A 208 -14.74 15.30 14.31
C SER A 208 -14.08 16.30 15.26
N GLN A 209 -14.09 15.99 16.55
CA GLN A 209 -13.52 16.82 17.59
C GLN A 209 -12.99 15.99 18.76
N LEU A 210 -11.75 16.23 19.15
CA LEU A 210 -11.10 15.64 20.31
C LEU A 210 -10.35 16.73 21.07
N GLN A 211 -10.87 17.08 22.25
CA GLN A 211 -10.28 18.06 23.14
C GLN A 211 -9.88 17.38 24.43
N TYR A 212 -8.58 17.38 24.72
CA TYR A 212 -8.06 16.84 25.96
C TYR A 212 -6.88 17.66 26.49
N ALA A 213 -6.65 17.52 27.79
CA ALA A 213 -5.49 18.07 28.47
C ALA A 213 -4.77 16.94 29.20
N VAL A 214 -3.45 17.04 29.32
CA VAL A 214 -2.63 16.13 30.14
C VAL A 214 -1.99 16.97 31.24
N PRO A 215 -2.70 17.25 32.36
CA PRO A 215 -2.19 18.16 33.38
C PRO A 215 -0.98 17.61 34.14
N ASN A 216 -0.84 16.29 34.20
CA ASN A 216 0.26 15.60 34.87
C ASN A 216 0.49 14.22 34.23
N THR A 217 1.51 13.50 34.68
CA THR A 217 1.93 12.21 34.12
C THR A 217 0.95 11.06 34.35
N THR A 218 -0.12 11.26 35.13
CA THR A 218 -1.08 10.21 35.53
C THR A 218 -2.52 10.54 35.16
N THR A 219 -2.81 11.77 34.73
CA THR A 219 -4.18 12.27 34.53
C THR A 219 -4.35 12.74 33.09
N LEU A 220 -5.39 12.23 32.44
CA LEU A 220 -5.88 12.69 31.14
C LEU A 220 -7.28 13.26 31.34
N ASP A 221 -7.46 14.54 31.05
CA ASP A 221 -8.75 15.22 31.12
C ASP A 221 -9.32 15.37 29.71
N VAL A 222 -10.40 14.65 29.40
CA VAL A 222 -11.08 14.68 28.10
C VAL A 222 -12.33 15.55 28.22
N LYS A 223 -12.34 16.66 27.49
CA LYS A 223 -13.45 17.63 27.52
C LYS A 223 -14.53 17.29 26.51
N ASN A 224 -14.12 17.13 25.25
CA ASN A 224 -15.00 16.78 24.15
C ASN A 224 -14.38 15.64 23.36
N PHE A 225 -15.19 14.64 23.02
CA PHE A 225 -14.84 13.57 22.13
C PHE A 225 -16.05 13.21 21.27
N ASP A 226 -15.97 13.54 19.99
CA ASP A 226 -16.98 13.25 18.99
C ASP A 226 -16.33 12.43 17.87
N SER A 227 -16.83 11.20 17.69
CA SER A 227 -16.23 10.21 16.81
C SER A 227 -17.27 9.29 16.18
N GLU A 228 -16.98 8.86 14.96
CA GLU A 228 -17.76 7.89 14.20
C GLU A 228 -16.86 6.70 13.87
N ILE A 229 -17.37 5.48 14.04
CA ILE A 229 -16.68 4.26 13.66
C ILE A 229 -17.64 3.41 12.83
N ALA A 230 -17.15 2.94 11.69
CA ALA A 230 -17.87 2.05 10.81
C ALA A 230 -16.99 0.85 10.46
N TYR A 231 -17.60 -0.32 10.31
CA TYR A 231 -16.93 -1.51 9.80
C TYR A 231 -17.85 -2.25 8.85
N ALA A 232 -17.25 -2.90 7.85
CA ALA A 232 -17.93 -3.72 6.88
C ALA A 232 -17.27 -5.10 6.88
N LEU A 233 -18.07 -6.14 7.03
CA LEU A 233 -17.66 -7.54 6.95
C LEU A 233 -18.57 -8.24 5.92
N PRO A 234 -18.07 -9.25 5.21
CA PRO A 234 -18.84 -10.03 4.24
C PRO A 234 -19.72 -11.05 4.98
N VAL A 235 -20.64 -10.55 5.79
CA VAL A 235 -21.64 -11.33 6.51
C VAL A 235 -23.03 -10.95 6.01
N ASP A 236 -23.96 -11.89 6.08
CA ASP A 236 -25.36 -11.59 5.83
C ASP A 236 -25.90 -10.75 7.00
N TYR A 237 -26.28 -9.52 6.71
CA TYR A 237 -26.78 -8.58 7.72
C TYR A 237 -28.28 -8.75 7.98
N ASP A 238 -28.97 -9.58 7.20
CA ASP A 238 -30.43 -9.78 7.29
C ASP A 238 -30.84 -10.78 8.40
N ASP A 239 -29.89 -11.46 9.03
CA ASP A 239 -30.14 -12.49 10.06
C ASP A 239 -30.06 -11.98 11.52
N PHE A 240 -29.86 -10.69 11.75
CA PHE A 240 -29.81 -10.10 13.10
C PHE A 240 -31.16 -10.09 13.86
N GLY A 241 -32.22 -10.66 13.28
CA GLY A 241 -33.58 -10.70 13.86
C GLY A 241 -34.20 -12.09 14.00
N LYS A 242 -33.48 -13.18 13.71
CA LYS A 242 -34.01 -14.54 13.84
C LYS A 242 -33.25 -15.31 14.92
N THR A 243 -33.73 -15.17 16.15
CA THR A 243 -33.46 -16.06 17.28
C THR A 243 -34.01 -17.46 17.04
#